data_AF-A0A023FEL2-F1
#
_entry.id   AF-A0A023FEL2-F1
#
_cell.length_a   1.000
_cell.length_b   1.000
_cell.length_c   1.000
_cell.angle_alpha   90.00
_cell.angle_beta   90.00
_cell.angle_gamma   90.00
#
_symmetry.space_group_name_H-M   'P 1'
#
loop_
_entity.id
_entity.type
_entity.pdbx_description
1 polymer ?
#
loop_
_entity_poly.entity_id
_entity_poly.type
_entity_poly.pdbx_seq_one_letter_code
_entity_poly.pdbx_strand_id
1 'polypeptide(L)'
;MPNIVIPFIRCHSQVQWSVTHQTVKIYRFHGFICHPNGEKVPITSDNLLLRDCVLKNADFVEGIVVYAGFETKAMLNNNGPRYKRSKLERFMNRDIVWCIVILLVLCSVGAIGCAMWLRSYENRREVIFIPYEQENRYIPAVEGFIAFWTYIIILQVMIPLSLYVSIEIIKLGQVFHIHEDIELFDERSNRRLECRA
;
A
#
# COMPACT_ATOMS: atom_id res chain seq x y z
N MET A 1 -22.90 23.27 -19.75
CA MET A 1 -22.45 22.02 -19.11
C MET A 1 -23.11 20.89 -19.88
N PRO A 2 -22.37 19.93 -20.47
CA PRO A 2 -22.98 19.02 -21.42
C PRO A 2 -23.84 18.01 -20.65
N ASN A 3 -25.15 18.04 -20.92
CA ASN A 3 -26.05 16.98 -20.48
C ASN A 3 -25.60 15.70 -21.19
N ILE A 4 -25.27 14.66 -20.42
CA ILE A 4 -25.07 13.33 -20.99
C ILE A 4 -26.44 12.86 -21.44
N VAL A 5 -26.71 13.00 -22.73
CA VAL A 5 -27.85 12.35 -23.39
C VAL A 5 -27.40 10.92 -23.63
N ILE A 6 -27.82 10.00 -22.75
CA ILE A 6 -27.59 8.57 -22.98
C ILE A 6 -28.36 8.23 -24.27
N PRO A 7 -27.69 7.76 -25.33
CA PRO A 7 -28.34 7.56 -26.61
C PRO A 7 -29.31 6.38 -26.50
N PHE A 8 -30.57 6.66 -26.81
CA PHE A 8 -31.58 5.73 -27.35
C PHE A 8 -31.37 4.23 -27.00
N ILE A 9 -31.74 3.83 -25.78
CA ILE A 9 -32.10 2.42 -25.56
C ILE A 9 -33.55 2.31 -26.04
N ARG A 10 -33.73 1.74 -27.24
CA ARG A 10 -35.02 1.52 -27.87
C ARG A 10 -35.81 0.47 -27.08
N CYS A 11 -36.41 0.89 -25.96
CA CYS A 11 -37.54 0.19 -25.38
C CYS A 11 -38.74 0.38 -26.34
N HIS A 12 -39.72 -0.51 -26.28
CA HIS A 12 -40.87 -0.54 -27.21
C HIS A 12 -41.73 0.75 -27.18
N SER A 13 -41.42 1.69 -26.29
CA SER A 13 -41.99 3.03 -26.14
C SER A 13 -40.94 4.12 -26.44
N GLN A 14 -41.27 5.08 -27.29
CA GLN A 14 -40.42 6.22 -27.71
C GLN A 14 -40.21 7.24 -26.57
N VAL A 15 -39.51 6.85 -25.49
CA VAL A 15 -39.32 7.68 -24.29
C VAL A 15 -37.88 8.20 -24.24
N GLN A 16 -37.71 9.52 -24.20
CA GLN A 16 -36.40 10.17 -24.07
C GLN A 16 -36.17 10.57 -22.61
N TRP A 17 -34.94 10.49 -22.12
CA TRP A 17 -34.62 10.78 -20.72
C TRP A 17 -33.32 11.58 -20.64
N SER A 18 -33.25 12.48 -19.65
CA SER A 18 -32.06 13.29 -19.39
C SER A 18 -31.76 13.24 -17.91
N VAL A 19 -30.51 12.89 -17.58
CA VAL A 19 -30.05 12.69 -16.22
C VAL A 19 -28.87 13.63 -15.95
N THR A 20 -28.84 14.18 -14.74
CA THR A 20 -27.72 15.03 -14.30
C THR A 20 -26.43 14.22 -14.20
N HIS A 21 -25.28 14.87 -14.40
CA HIS A 21 -23.98 14.24 -14.16
C HIS A 21 -23.89 13.64 -12.75
N GLN A 22 -23.10 12.57 -12.65
CA GLN A 22 -22.91 11.81 -11.42
C GLN A 22 -22.28 12.64 -10.32
N THR A 23 -22.73 12.38 -9.09
CA THR A 23 -22.20 12.98 -7.88
C THR A 23 -22.00 11.90 -6.83
N VAL A 24 -21.04 12.12 -5.92
CA VAL A 24 -20.76 11.22 -4.78
C VAL A 24 -21.89 11.24 -3.74
N LYS A 25 -22.79 12.24 -3.80
CA LYS A 25 -23.93 12.36 -2.89
C LYS A 25 -24.99 11.31 -3.23
N ILE A 26 -25.14 10.33 -2.33
CA ILE A 26 -26.04 9.18 -2.48
C ILE A 26 -27.49 9.65 -2.73
N TYR A 27 -28.01 10.55 -1.89
CA TYR A 27 -29.40 11.04 -1.94
C TYR A 27 -29.64 12.18 -2.94
N ARG A 28 -28.64 12.62 -3.71
CA ARG A 28 -28.82 13.71 -4.68
C ARG A 28 -28.97 13.16 -6.08
N PHE A 29 -30.20 13.09 -6.60
CA PHE A 29 -30.46 12.67 -7.96
C PHE A 29 -31.59 13.50 -8.56
N HIS A 30 -31.35 14.04 -9.76
CA HIS A 30 -32.33 14.79 -10.52
C HIS A 30 -32.22 14.39 -11.99
N GLY A 31 -33.36 14.06 -12.58
CA GLY A 31 -33.52 13.79 -14.00
C GLY A 31 -34.96 14.03 -14.42
N PHE A 32 -35.22 13.92 -15.72
CA PHE A 32 -36.58 14.02 -16.25
C PHE A 32 -36.79 12.97 -17.35
N ILE A 33 -37.98 12.38 -17.37
CA ILE A 33 -38.48 11.54 -18.46
C ILE A 33 -39.36 12.40 -19.36
N CYS A 34 -39.08 12.40 -20.66
CA CYS A 34 -39.87 13.05 -21.68
C CYS A 34 -40.70 11.99 -22.41
N HIS A 35 -42.02 12.08 -22.26
CA HIS A 35 -42.96 11.25 -23.00
C HIS A 35 -43.12 11.77 -24.45
N PRO A 36 -43.57 10.91 -25.39
CA PRO A 36 -43.81 11.30 -26.78
C PRO A 36 -44.85 12.43 -26.94
N ASN A 37 -45.73 12.60 -25.95
CA ASN A 37 -46.75 13.66 -25.89
C ASN A 37 -46.18 15.03 -25.44
N GLY A 38 -44.88 15.13 -25.15
CA GLY A 38 -44.21 16.34 -24.69
C GLY A 38 -44.22 16.57 -23.17
N GLU A 39 -44.85 15.67 -22.40
CA GLU A 39 -44.89 15.76 -20.94
C GLU A 39 -43.55 15.38 -20.31
N LYS A 40 -43.12 16.16 -19.31
CA LYS A 40 -41.87 15.95 -18.56
C LYS A 40 -42.16 15.52 -17.13
N VAL A 41 -41.81 14.29 -16.80
CA VAL A 41 -41.97 13.75 -15.45
C VAL A 41 -40.62 13.82 -14.71
N PRO A 42 -40.53 14.51 -13.56
CA PRO A 42 -39.29 14.58 -12.78
C PRO A 42 -38.96 13.24 -12.12
N ILE A 43 -37.67 12.88 -12.13
CA ILE A 43 -37.12 11.74 -11.42
C ILE A 43 -36.23 12.25 -10.29
N THR A 44 -36.50 11.79 -9.07
CA THR A 44 -35.75 12.12 -7.84
C THR A 44 -35.01 10.89 -7.31
N SER A 45 -34.33 11.04 -6.17
CA SER A 45 -33.64 9.93 -5.48
C SER A 45 -34.53 8.76 -5.12
N ASP A 46 -35.83 8.99 -4.94
CA ASP A 46 -36.79 7.96 -4.51
C ASP A 46 -37.07 6.96 -5.64
N ASN A 47 -36.81 7.36 -6.88
CA ASN A 47 -36.95 6.55 -8.08
C ASN A 47 -35.61 5.91 -8.52
N LEU A 48 -34.54 6.06 -7.73
CA LEU A 48 -33.21 5.53 -8.05
C LEU A 48 -32.87 4.33 -7.16
N LEU A 49 -32.72 3.16 -7.78
CA LEU A 49 -32.14 1.99 -7.12
C LEU A 49 -30.62 2.02 -7.26
N LEU A 50 -29.91 1.95 -6.14
CA LEU A 50 -28.45 1.94 -6.12
C LEU A 50 -27.91 0.52 -6.30
N ARG A 51 -26.66 0.45 -6.77
CA ARG A 51 -25.88 -0.77 -6.76
C ARG A 51 -25.77 -1.31 -5.32
N ASP A 52 -25.84 -2.64 -5.18
CA ASP A 52 -25.77 -3.38 -3.92
C ASP A 52 -26.97 -3.17 -2.97
N CYS A 53 -28.06 -2.56 -3.43
CA CYS A 53 -29.35 -2.59 -2.74
C CYS A 53 -30.06 -3.92 -2.94
N VAL A 54 -30.62 -4.48 -1.87
CA VAL A 54 -31.46 -5.68 -1.91
C VAL A 54 -32.92 -5.27 -1.88
N LEU A 55 -33.67 -5.61 -2.93
CA LEU A 55 -35.11 -5.40 -2.98
C LEU A 55 -35.81 -6.33 -1.97
N LYS A 56 -36.76 -5.79 -1.21
CA LYS A 56 -37.56 -6.54 -0.24
C LYS A 56 -39.04 -6.23 -0.46
N ASN A 57 -39.91 -7.20 -0.18
CA ASN A 57 -41.37 -7.05 -0.25
C ASN A 57 -41.92 -6.67 -1.64
N ALA A 58 -41.27 -7.14 -2.71
CA ALA A 58 -41.74 -6.99 -4.09
C ALA A 58 -41.34 -8.22 -4.92
N ASP A 59 -42.24 -8.72 -5.77
CA ASP A 59 -42.01 -9.91 -6.59
C ASP A 59 -41.03 -9.62 -7.74
N PHE A 60 -41.22 -8.50 -8.44
CA PHE A 60 -40.33 -8.04 -9.51
C PHE A 60 -40.35 -6.51 -9.63
N VAL A 61 -39.28 -5.97 -10.20
CA VAL A 61 -39.17 -4.56 -10.59
C VAL A 61 -38.62 -4.50 -11.99
N GLU A 62 -39.27 -3.71 -12.85
CA GLU A 62 -38.75 -3.32 -14.15
C GLU A 62 -38.09 -1.95 -14.03
N GLY A 63 -36.88 -1.82 -14.57
CA GLY A 63 -36.10 -0.59 -14.47
C GLY A 63 -35.07 -0.46 -15.58
N ILE A 64 -34.53 0.73 -15.73
CA ILE A 64 -33.51 1.05 -16.74
C ILE A 64 -32.19 1.34 -16.02
N VAL A 65 -31.09 0.78 -16.53
CA VAL A 65 -29.76 1.04 -15.98
C VAL A 65 -29.30 2.43 -16.40
N VAL A 66 -29.20 3.32 -15.41
CA VAL A 66 -28.77 4.72 -15.61
C VAL A 66 -27.25 4.85 -15.54
N TYR A 67 -26.61 4.13 -14.62
CA TYR A 67 -25.17 4.20 -14.34
C TYR A 67 -24.61 2.79 -14.21
N ALA A 68 -23.45 2.53 -14.82
CA ALA A 68 -22.81 1.21 -14.82
C ALA A 68 -21.35 1.28 -14.35
N GLY A 69 -20.87 0.23 -13.68
CA GLY A 69 -19.47 0.09 -13.29
C GLY A 69 -18.98 1.15 -12.28
N PHE A 70 -17.85 1.79 -12.59
CA PHE A 70 -17.19 2.83 -11.77
C PHE A 70 -17.97 4.13 -11.69
N GLU A 71 -18.91 4.32 -12.61
CA GLU A 71 -19.78 5.47 -12.66
C GLU A 71 -20.93 5.33 -11.62
N THR A 72 -21.19 4.13 -11.09
CA THR A 72 -22.21 3.97 -10.04
C THR A 72 -21.86 4.78 -8.78
N LYS A 73 -22.86 5.42 -8.16
CA LYS A 73 -22.68 6.21 -6.93
C LYS A 73 -22.01 5.42 -5.80
N ALA A 74 -22.32 4.12 -5.68
CA ALA A 74 -21.70 3.23 -4.71
C ALA A 74 -20.18 3.12 -4.93
N MET A 75 -19.75 3.00 -6.19
CA MET A 75 -18.33 2.96 -6.54
C MET A 75 -17.64 4.31 -6.39
N LEU A 76 -18.31 5.42 -6.71
CA LEU A 76 -17.77 6.76 -6.47
C LEU A 76 -17.54 7.05 -4.97
N ASN A 77 -18.34 6.44 -4.09
CA ASN A 77 -18.17 6.55 -2.65
C ASN A 77 -17.20 5.48 -2.08
N ASN A 78 -16.78 4.51 -2.90
CA ASN A 78 -15.81 3.52 -2.52
C ASN A 78 -14.41 4.08 -2.70
N ASN A 79 -13.86 4.67 -1.63
CA ASN A 79 -12.42 4.93 -1.56
C ASN A 79 -11.75 3.55 -1.53
N GLY A 80 -11.14 3.15 -2.65
CA GLY A 80 -10.57 1.82 -2.85
C GLY A 80 -9.61 1.34 -1.75
N PRO A 81 -9.05 0.13 -1.88
CA PRO A 81 -8.29 -0.51 -0.81
C PRO A 81 -7.22 0.40 -0.20
N ARG A 82 -7.43 0.83 1.05
CA ARG A 82 -6.46 1.66 1.77
C ARG A 82 -5.36 0.76 2.32
N TYR A 83 -4.12 1.00 1.90
CA TYR A 83 -2.97 0.31 2.48
C TYR A 83 -2.79 0.74 3.94
N LYS A 84 -2.98 -0.21 4.87
CA LYS A 84 -2.78 -0.01 6.31
C LYS A 84 -1.36 -0.44 6.65
N ARG A 85 -0.58 0.44 7.29
CA ARG A 85 0.72 0.09 7.89
C ARG A 85 0.56 -0.08 9.40
N SER A 86 1.15 -1.13 9.94
CA SER A 86 1.19 -1.34 11.39
C SER A 86 2.08 -0.30 12.07
N LYS A 87 1.77 0.04 13.34
CA LYS A 87 2.67 0.87 14.16
C LYS A 87 4.03 0.20 14.32
N LEU A 88 4.06 -1.12 14.47
CA LEU A 88 5.28 -1.93 14.61
C LEU A 88 6.19 -1.78 13.38
N GLU A 89 5.62 -1.78 12.17
CA GLU A 89 6.39 -1.57 10.94
C GLU A 89 7.04 -0.19 10.88
N ARG A 90 6.36 0.85 11.38
CA ARG A 90 6.92 2.20 11.45
C ARG A 90 8.07 2.29 12.44
N PHE A 91 7.97 1.61 13.58
CA PHE A 91 9.05 1.53 14.57
C PHE A 91 10.26 0.78 14.01
N MET A 92 10.04 -0.40 13.43
CA MET A 92 11.10 -1.19 12.80
C MET A 92 11.83 -0.41 11.70
N ASN A 93 11.09 0.32 10.85
CA ASN A 93 11.72 1.16 9.83
C ASN A 93 12.59 2.28 10.44
N ARG A 94 12.19 2.82 11.60
CA ARG A 94 13.00 3.80 12.34
C ARG A 94 14.26 3.15 12.92
N ASP A 95 14.14 1.96 13.48
CA ASP A 95 15.27 1.23 14.05
C ASP A 95 16.30 0.86 12.98
N ILE A 96 15.85 0.47 11.78
CA ILE A 96 16.73 0.24 10.62
C ILE A 96 17.54 1.50 10.27
N VAL A 97 16.90 2.68 10.27
CA VAL A 97 17.60 3.95 10.02
C VAL A 97 18.66 4.21 11.08
N TRP A 98 18.36 3.97 12.37
CA TRP A 98 19.35 4.09 13.44
C TRP A 98 20.50 3.09 13.30
N CYS A 99 20.22 1.84 12.92
CA CYS A 99 21.24 0.84 12.64
C CYS A 99 22.19 1.30 11.52
N ILE A 100 21.65 1.88 10.42
CA ILE A 100 22.48 2.40 9.33
C ILE A 100 23.38 3.55 9.81
N VAL A 101 22.85 4.45 10.63
CA VAL A 101 23.64 5.57 11.18
C VAL A 101 24.79 5.05 12.06
N ILE A 102 24.50 4.13 12.99
CA ILE A 102 25.53 3.55 13.86
C ILE A 102 26.56 2.78 13.04
N LEU A 103 26.13 2.05 12.00
CA LEU A 103 27.01 1.33 11.09
C LEU A 103 28.02 2.27 10.44
N LEU A 104 27.55 3.37 9.85
CA LEU A 104 28.42 4.36 9.19
C LEU A 104 29.41 4.98 10.19
N VAL A 105 28.98 5.26 11.42
CA VAL A 105 29.86 5.77 12.46
C VAL A 105 30.95 4.75 12.81
N LEU A 106 30.60 3.49 13.06
CA LEU A 106 31.57 2.43 13.35
C LEU A 106 32.55 2.20 12.19
N CYS A 107 32.06 2.17 10.94
CA CYS A 107 32.91 2.05 9.76
C CYS A 107 33.87 3.23 9.63
N SER A 108 33.42 4.45 9.90
CA SER A 108 34.25 5.66 9.84
C SER A 108 35.36 5.64 10.90
N VAL A 109 35.03 5.29 12.15
CA VAL A 109 36.00 5.15 13.24
C VAL A 109 37.00 4.03 12.97
N GLY A 110 36.53 2.88 12.46
CA GLY A 110 37.40 1.78 12.05
C GLY A 110 38.36 2.16 10.92
N ALA A 111 37.87 2.86 9.90
CA ALA A 111 38.69 3.33 8.77
C ALA A 111 39.76 4.36 9.22
N ILE A 112 39.38 5.32 10.06
CA ILE A 112 40.32 6.30 10.64
C ILE A 112 41.34 5.59 11.54
N GLY A 113 40.89 4.65 12.37
CA GLY A 113 41.76 3.84 13.22
C GLY A 113 42.77 3.03 12.42
N CYS A 114 42.34 2.40 11.33
CA CYS A 114 43.21 1.67 10.41
C CYS A 114 44.25 2.60 9.75
N ALA A 115 43.81 3.76 9.24
CA ALA A 115 44.71 4.74 8.63
C ALA A 115 45.72 5.34 9.62
N MET A 116 45.29 5.62 10.86
CA MET A 116 46.17 6.12 11.93
C MET A 116 47.17 5.05 12.39
N TRP A 117 46.71 3.82 12.62
CA TRP A 117 47.54 2.69 13.00
C TRP A 117 48.65 2.47 11.96
N LEU A 118 48.28 2.47 10.69
CA LEU A 118 49.20 2.28 9.58
C LEU A 118 50.19 3.44 9.40
N ARG A 119 49.78 4.66 9.75
CA ARG A 119 50.66 5.84 9.77
C ARG A 119 51.68 5.81 10.92
N SER A 120 51.37 5.13 12.02
CA SER A 120 52.24 5.07 13.20
C SER A 120 53.49 4.20 13.00
N TYR A 121 53.55 3.38 11.96
CA TYR A 121 54.74 2.57 11.65
C TYR A 121 55.76 3.37 10.83
N GLU A 122 56.85 3.75 11.49
CA GLU A 122 57.95 4.53 10.91
C GLU A 122 58.88 3.65 10.04
N ASN A 123 59.16 2.41 10.46
CA ASN A 123 59.91 1.40 9.71
C ASN A 123 58.99 0.37 9.04
N ARG A 124 58.58 0.65 7.80
CA ARG A 124 57.63 -0.18 7.04
C ARG A 124 58.17 -1.55 6.60
N ARG A 125 59.49 -1.78 6.67
CA ARG A 125 60.15 -3.01 6.23
C ARG A 125 60.27 -4.11 7.31
N GLU A 126 59.95 -3.82 8.57
CA GLU A 126 60.09 -4.78 9.68
C GLU A 126 58.79 -5.50 10.05
N VAL A 127 57.71 -5.22 9.32
CA VAL A 127 56.37 -5.70 9.65
C VAL A 127 56.03 -6.94 8.81
N ILE A 128 56.37 -8.12 9.33
CA ILE A 128 56.28 -9.43 8.64
C ILE A 128 54.87 -9.74 8.11
N PHE A 129 53.82 -9.17 8.71
CA PHE A 129 52.42 -9.46 8.38
C PHE A 129 51.82 -8.57 7.27
N ILE A 130 52.59 -7.62 6.72
CA ILE A 130 52.12 -6.75 5.62
C ILE A 130 52.83 -7.20 4.33
N PRO A 131 52.13 -7.81 3.36
CA PRO A 131 52.73 -8.24 2.10
C PRO A 131 53.09 -7.02 1.23
N TYR A 132 54.31 -6.52 1.39
CA TYR A 132 54.87 -5.44 0.57
C TYR A 132 55.40 -6.01 -0.77
N GLU A 133 54.51 -6.46 -1.65
CA GLU A 133 54.91 -6.94 -3.00
C GLU A 133 55.13 -5.79 -4.01
N GLN A 134 54.74 -4.55 -3.69
CA GLN A 134 54.94 -3.40 -4.60
C GLN A 134 55.35 -2.13 -3.86
N GLU A 135 56.65 -1.82 -3.91
CA GLU A 135 57.36 -0.80 -3.13
C GLU A 135 56.91 0.66 -3.37
N ASN A 136 56.01 0.94 -4.34
CA ASN A 136 55.81 2.32 -4.84
C ASN A 136 54.37 2.87 -4.83
N ARG A 137 53.41 2.22 -4.17
CA ARG A 137 51.98 2.66 -4.17
C ARG A 137 51.26 2.63 -2.82
N TYR A 138 51.99 2.65 -1.71
CA TYR A 138 51.37 2.52 -0.39
C TYR A 138 50.94 3.88 0.20
N ILE A 139 49.70 4.28 -0.09
CA ILE A 139 49.08 5.52 0.42
C ILE A 139 48.14 5.14 1.58
N PRO A 140 48.42 5.53 2.85
CA PRO A 140 47.59 5.16 4.00
C PRO A 140 46.11 5.59 3.89
N ALA A 141 45.84 6.66 3.13
CA ALA A 141 44.48 7.10 2.85
C ALA A 141 43.70 6.15 1.92
N VAL A 142 44.37 5.49 0.97
CA VAL A 142 43.76 4.51 0.07
C VAL A 142 43.43 3.23 0.85
N GLU A 143 44.32 2.79 1.73
CA GLU A 143 44.08 1.64 2.60
C GLU A 143 42.93 1.90 3.58
N GLY A 144 42.88 3.07 4.21
CA GLY A 144 41.74 3.46 5.05
C GLY A 144 40.42 3.52 4.28
N PHE A 145 40.45 3.95 3.02
CA PHE A 145 39.27 3.96 2.15
C PHE A 145 38.81 2.54 1.78
N ILE A 146 39.73 1.63 1.48
CA ILE A 146 39.40 0.21 1.24
C ILE A 146 38.85 -0.43 2.52
N ALA A 147 39.48 -0.17 3.67
CA ALA A 147 39.06 -0.65 4.98
C ALA A 147 37.64 -0.18 5.35
N PHE A 148 37.25 1.04 4.98
CA PHE A 148 35.89 1.54 5.17
C PHE A 148 34.85 0.62 4.50
N TRP A 149 35.06 0.26 3.23
CA TRP A 149 34.16 -0.63 2.50
C TRP A 149 34.19 -2.06 3.05
N THR A 150 35.36 -2.55 3.44
CA THR A 150 35.50 -3.87 4.08
C THR A 150 34.72 -3.92 5.41
N TYR A 151 34.78 -2.87 6.23
CA TYR A 151 34.02 -2.81 7.48
C TYR A 151 32.52 -2.74 7.25
N ILE A 152 32.04 -2.10 6.18
CA ILE A 152 30.61 -2.15 5.82
C ILE A 152 30.17 -3.59 5.57
N ILE A 153 30.94 -4.36 4.79
CA ILE A 153 30.62 -5.75 4.46
C ILE A 153 30.65 -6.63 5.72
N ILE A 154 31.62 -6.44 6.61
CA ILE A 154 31.73 -7.24 7.85
C ILE A 154 30.61 -6.89 8.83
N LEU A 155 30.31 -5.60 9.00
CA LEU A 155 29.33 -5.11 9.97
C LEU A 155 27.89 -5.10 9.44
N GLN A 156 27.64 -5.50 8.18
CA GLN A 156 26.29 -5.58 7.61
C GLN A 156 25.35 -6.52 8.39
N VAL A 157 25.92 -7.47 9.13
CA VAL A 157 25.18 -8.37 10.04
C VAL A 157 24.44 -7.63 11.16
N MET A 158 24.81 -6.37 11.43
CA MET A 158 24.12 -5.50 12.38
C MET A 158 22.74 -5.06 11.88
N ILE A 159 22.45 -5.13 10.58
CA ILE A 159 21.10 -4.96 10.05
C ILE A 159 20.41 -6.33 10.15
N PRO A 160 19.47 -6.53 11.09
CA PRO A 160 18.90 -7.84 11.31
C PRO A 160 17.85 -8.15 10.24
N LEU A 161 18.29 -8.64 9.08
CA LEU A 161 17.41 -9.09 8.00
C LEU A 161 16.49 -10.23 8.47
N SER A 162 17.02 -11.09 9.34
CA SER A 162 16.25 -12.19 9.94
C SER A 162 15.11 -11.69 10.85
N LEU A 163 15.32 -10.62 11.62
CA LEU A 163 14.29 -10.05 12.50
C LEU A 163 13.06 -9.61 11.70
N TYR A 164 13.28 -8.96 10.55
CA TYR A 164 12.19 -8.52 9.67
C TYR A 164 11.33 -9.70 9.21
N VAL A 165 11.98 -10.75 8.68
CA VAL A 165 11.29 -11.97 8.23
C VAL A 165 10.59 -12.69 9.40
N SER A 166 11.22 -12.77 10.56
CA SER A 166 10.62 -13.37 11.75
C SER A 166 9.35 -12.64 12.19
N ILE A 167 9.32 -11.30 12.12
CA ILE A 167 8.12 -10.52 12.44
C ILE A 167 6.98 -10.81 11.46
N GLU A 168 7.28 -10.95 10.16
CA GLU A 168 6.26 -11.32 9.17
C GLU A 168 5.68 -12.71 9.45
N ILE A 169 6.53 -13.69 9.78
CA ILE A 169 6.09 -15.04 10.16
C ILE A 169 5.23 -15.00 11.43
N ILE A 170 5.63 -14.21 12.44
CA ILE A 170 4.84 -14.05 13.67
C ILE A 170 3.46 -13.46 13.36
N LYS A 171 3.36 -12.46 12.49
CA LYS A 171 2.06 -11.88 12.07
C LYS A 171 1.19 -12.92 11.36
N LEU A 172 1.77 -13.72 10.46
CA LEU A 172 1.04 -14.80 9.80
C LEU A 172 0.54 -15.85 10.80
N GLY A 173 1.37 -16.20 11.78
CA GLY A 173 0.97 -17.09 12.88
C GLY A 173 -0.16 -16.51 13.72
N GLN A 174 -0.12 -15.21 14.04
CA GLN A 174 -1.19 -14.51 14.75
C GLN A 174 -2.50 -14.52 13.96
N VAL A 175 -2.45 -14.24 12.66
CA VAL A 175 -3.63 -14.29 11.78
C VAL A 175 -4.21 -15.70 11.72
N PHE A 176 -3.36 -16.72 11.62
CA PHE A 176 -3.80 -18.12 11.64
C PHE A 176 -4.51 -18.47 12.95
N HIS A 177 -3.93 -18.08 14.09
CA HIS A 177 -4.53 -18.35 15.40
C HIS A 177 -5.87 -17.64 15.58
N ILE A 178 -6.00 -16.40 15.10
CA ILE A 178 -7.26 -15.65 15.14
C ILE A 178 -8.33 -16.30 14.26
N HIS A 179 -7.95 -16.88 13.12
CA HIS A 179 -8.89 -17.54 12.21
C HIS A 179 -9.45 -18.86 12.76
N GLU A 180 -8.64 -19.60 13.51
CA GLU A 180 -9.05 -20.87 14.14
C GLU A 180 -9.74 -20.70 15.50
N ASP A 181 -9.90 -19.47 15.98
CA ASP A 181 -10.55 -19.20 17.26
C ASP A 181 -12.07 -19.45 17.18
N ILE A 182 -12.55 -20.38 18.02
CA ILE A 182 -13.96 -20.79 18.10
C ILE A 182 -14.80 -19.71 18.80
N GLU A 183 -14.21 -18.90 19.69
CA GLU A 183 -14.94 -17.82 20.36
C GLU A 183 -15.34 -16.69 19.38
N LEU A 184 -14.61 -16.58 18.26
CA LEU A 184 -14.87 -15.61 17.19
C LEU A 184 -15.75 -16.17 16.07
N PHE A 185 -16.36 -17.34 16.27
CA PHE A 185 -17.30 -17.96 15.32
C PHE A 185 -18.74 -17.48 15.57
N ASP A 186 -19.41 -17.02 14.51
CA ASP A 186 -20.83 -16.66 14.58
C ASP A 186 -21.71 -17.85 14.18
N GLU A 187 -22.38 -18.45 15.17
CA GLU A 187 -23.32 -19.56 14.98
C GLU A 187 -24.52 -19.18 14.11
N ARG A 188 -25.00 -17.93 14.18
CA ARG A 188 -26.21 -17.50 13.46
C ARG A 188 -25.96 -17.39 11.96
N SER A 189 -24.78 -16.88 11.59
CA SER A 189 -24.39 -16.74 10.18
C SER A 189 -23.61 -17.95 9.66
N ASN A 190 -23.23 -18.90 10.52
CA ASN A 190 -22.34 -20.03 10.21
C ASN A 190 -21.03 -19.56 9.54
N ARG A 191 -20.38 -18.53 10.11
CA ARG A 191 -19.19 -17.90 9.53
C ARG A 191 -18.09 -17.74 10.57
N ARG A 192 -16.87 -18.07 10.15
CA ARG A 192 -15.63 -17.78 10.88
C ARG A 192 -15.17 -16.35 10.60
N LEU A 193 -14.37 -15.81 11.50
CA LEU A 193 -13.80 -14.49 11.34
C LEU A 193 -12.74 -14.48 10.22
N GLU A 194 -12.94 -13.63 9.21
CA GLU A 194 -11.99 -13.43 8.13
C GLU A 194 -11.09 -12.21 8.39
N CYS A 195 -9.80 -12.46 8.62
CA CYS A 195 -8.79 -11.40 8.66
C CYS A 195 -8.42 -10.97 7.23
N ARG A 196 -8.75 -9.73 6.84
CA ARG A 196 -8.51 -9.21 5.48
C ARG A 196 -7.30 -8.26 5.36
N ALA A 197 -6.65 -7.94 6.47
CA ALA A 197 -5.51 -7.02 6.55
C ALA A 197 -4.70 -7.27 7.82
#